data_AF-A0A2L0UIB6-F1
#
_entry.id   AF-A0A2L0UIB6-F1
#
_cell.length_a   1.000
_cell.length_b   1.000
_cell.length_c   1.000
_cell.angle_alpha   90.00
_cell.angle_beta   90.00
_cell.angle_gamma   90.00
#
_symmetry.space_group_name_H-M   'P 1'
#
loop_
_entity.id
_entity.type
_entity.pdbx_description
1 polymer ?
#
loop_
_entity_poly.entity_id
_entity_poly.type
_entity_poly.pdbx_seq_one_letter_code
_entity_poly.pdbx_strand_id
1 'polypeptide(L)'
;LGENPQRGMEAWEKRNAQDRTWRIIDTVTEIAAERSVNASHVALAWVAAQPGVTSVILGARTREQLADNLASSDLELSPSDLGRLGEVSAPTFSDYPYGGPGIEQRSRRIQGGR
;
A
#
# COMPACT_ATOMS: atom_id res chain seq x y z
N LEU A 1 3.01 -18.39 2.98
CA LEU A 1 2.72 -17.08 2.36
C LEU A 1 2.66 -17.32 0.86
N GLY A 2 1.56 -16.99 0.19
CA GLY A 2 1.44 -17.14 -1.28
C GLY A 2 0.72 -18.40 -1.80
N GLU A 3 0.59 -19.47 -1.02
CA GLU A 3 -0.08 -20.72 -1.49
C GLU A 3 -1.60 -20.74 -1.27
N ASN A 4 -2.14 -19.88 -0.40
CA ASN A 4 -3.57 -19.80 -0.13
C ASN A 4 -4.03 -18.33 -0.13
N PRO A 5 -4.73 -17.88 -1.20
CA PRO A 5 -5.16 -16.49 -1.38
C PRO A 5 -6.23 -16.02 -0.40
N GLN A 6 -6.86 -16.94 0.35
CA GLN A 6 -7.86 -16.65 1.38
C GLN A 6 -7.28 -16.62 2.81
N ARG A 7 -5.98 -16.90 3.00
CA ARG A 7 -5.43 -17.13 4.34
C ARG A 7 -5.08 -15.84 5.09
N GLY A 8 -5.83 -15.58 6.16
CA GLY A 8 -5.51 -14.56 7.18
C GLY A 8 -5.58 -13.12 6.69
N MET A 9 -4.92 -12.21 7.42
CA MET A 9 -4.81 -10.78 7.08
C MET A 9 -4.13 -10.50 5.74
N GLU A 10 -3.44 -11.50 5.18
CA GLU A 10 -2.65 -11.41 3.97
C GLU A 10 -3.50 -11.69 2.71
N ALA A 11 -4.76 -12.13 2.88
CA ALA A 11 -5.69 -12.44 1.80
C ALA A 11 -5.90 -11.21 0.90
N TRP A 12 -5.42 -11.28 -0.33
CA TRP A 12 -5.57 -10.19 -1.30
C TRP A 12 -6.99 -10.13 -1.86
N GLU A 13 -7.72 -11.24 -1.91
CA GLU A 13 -9.08 -11.30 -2.46
C GLU A 13 -10.03 -10.36 -1.71
N LYS A 14 -10.00 -10.38 -0.37
CA LYS A 14 -10.81 -9.48 0.47
C LYS A 14 -10.49 -7.99 0.26
N ARG A 15 -9.23 -7.67 -0.08
CA ARG A 15 -8.81 -6.28 -0.39
C ARG A 15 -9.26 -5.89 -1.79
N ASN A 16 -9.05 -6.77 -2.77
CA ASN A 16 -9.35 -6.51 -4.18
C ASN A 16 -10.86 -6.52 -4.46
N ALA A 17 -11.67 -7.16 -3.61
CA ALA A 17 -13.14 -7.11 -3.69
C ALA A 17 -13.72 -5.73 -3.30
N GLN A 18 -12.91 -4.82 -2.74
CA GLN A 18 -13.38 -3.50 -2.34
C GLN A 18 -13.15 -2.49 -3.46
N ASP A 19 -14.21 -1.79 -3.87
CA ASP A 19 -14.12 -0.70 -4.86
C ASP A 19 -13.11 0.38 -4.47
N ARG A 20 -12.90 0.59 -3.16
CA ARG A 20 -11.90 1.52 -2.64
C ARG A 20 -10.49 1.17 -3.13
N THR A 21 -10.13 -0.11 -3.19
CA THR A 21 -8.82 -0.54 -3.67
C THR A 21 -8.58 -0.10 -5.11
N TRP A 22 -9.58 -0.30 -5.97
CA TRP A 22 -9.50 0.08 -7.37
C TRP A 22 -9.47 1.60 -7.56
N ARG A 23 -10.29 2.35 -6.81
CA ARG A 23 -10.22 3.84 -6.82
C ARG A 23 -8.84 4.39 -6.46
N ILE A 24 -8.17 3.77 -5.49
CA ILE A 24 -6.79 4.14 -5.13
C ILE A 24 -5.84 3.85 -6.28
N ILE A 25 -5.92 2.65 -6.87
CA ILE A 25 -5.09 2.26 -8.02
C ILE A 25 -5.31 3.21 -9.20
N ASP A 26 -6.56 3.50 -9.55
CA ASP A 26 -6.92 4.40 -10.64
C ASP A 26 -6.29 5.78 -10.42
N THR A 27 -6.46 6.37 -9.23
CA THR A 27 -5.87 7.67 -8.88
C THR A 27 -4.35 7.68 -9.00
N VAL A 28 -3.67 6.61 -8.52
CA VAL A 28 -2.22 6.47 -8.65
C VAL A 28 -1.81 6.39 -10.12
N THR A 29 -2.53 5.63 -10.93
CA THR A 29 -2.21 5.46 -12.36
C THR A 29 -2.48 6.72 -13.18
N GLU A 30 -3.52 7.49 -12.86
CA GLU A 30 -3.81 8.78 -13.48
C GLU A 30 -2.68 9.77 -13.22
N ILE A 31 -2.28 9.94 -11.95
CA ILE A 31 -1.17 10.84 -11.58
C ILE A 31 0.14 10.38 -12.25
N ALA A 32 0.38 9.07 -12.30
CA ALA A 32 1.56 8.52 -12.95
C ALA A 32 1.59 8.86 -14.46
N ALA A 33 0.44 8.75 -15.13
CA ALA A 33 0.31 9.13 -16.54
C ALA A 33 0.49 10.64 -16.76
N GLU A 34 -0.14 11.48 -15.93
CA GLU A 34 0.01 12.95 -15.96
C GLU A 34 1.47 13.39 -15.79
N ARG A 35 2.24 12.65 -14.99
CA ARG A 35 3.65 12.93 -14.68
C ARG A 35 4.64 12.18 -15.58
N SER A 36 4.16 11.30 -16.46
CA SER A 36 5.00 10.42 -17.29
C SER A 36 6.00 9.57 -16.48
N VAL A 37 5.54 9.01 -15.36
CA VAL A 37 6.33 8.13 -14.47
C VAL A 37 5.62 6.81 -14.23
N ASN A 38 6.29 5.86 -13.58
CA ASN A 38 5.68 4.60 -13.15
C ASN A 38 4.76 4.81 -11.94
N ALA A 39 3.69 4.02 -11.85
CA ALA A 39 2.79 4.00 -10.70
C ALA A 39 3.53 3.69 -9.38
N SER A 40 4.60 2.88 -9.44
CA SER A 40 5.50 2.63 -8.31
C SER A 40 6.13 3.91 -7.79
N HIS A 41 6.51 4.84 -8.67
CA HIS A 41 7.14 6.10 -8.26
C HIS A 41 6.17 6.97 -7.49
N VAL A 42 4.94 7.11 -7.99
CA VAL A 42 3.88 7.86 -7.31
C VAL A 42 3.57 7.28 -5.93
N ALA A 43 3.46 5.95 -5.83
CA ALA A 43 3.19 5.28 -4.56
C ALA A 43 4.33 5.48 -3.55
N LEU A 44 5.59 5.33 -3.96
CA LEU A 44 6.76 5.52 -3.09
C LEU A 44 6.91 6.97 -2.65
N ALA A 45 6.76 7.92 -3.59
CA ALA A 45 6.81 9.36 -3.29
C ALA A 45 5.69 9.79 -2.33
N TRP A 46 4.48 9.23 -2.48
CA TRP A 46 3.37 9.52 -1.56
C TRP A 46 3.67 9.07 -0.13
N VAL A 47 4.23 7.87 0.05
CA VAL A 47 4.62 7.37 1.39
C VAL A 47 5.71 8.25 1.97
N ALA A 48 6.74 8.59 1.17
CA ALA A 48 7.84 9.44 1.61
C ALA A 48 7.39 10.86 2.01
N ALA A 49 6.32 11.38 1.40
CA ALA A 49 5.78 12.69 1.71
C ALA A 49 4.91 12.74 2.99
N GLN A 50 4.58 11.59 3.60
CA GLN A 50 3.72 11.59 4.79
C GLN A 50 4.44 12.09 6.04
N PRO A 51 3.77 12.87 6.91
CA PRO A 51 4.34 13.30 8.18
C PRO A 51 4.80 12.11 9.04
N GLY A 52 6.04 12.18 9.52
CA GLY A 52 6.62 11.14 10.39
C GLY A 52 7.27 9.97 9.66
N VAL A 53 7.19 9.90 8.33
CA VAL A 53 7.94 8.92 7.54
C VAL A 53 9.35 9.44 7.31
N THR A 54 10.35 8.73 7.83
CA THR A 54 11.79 9.07 7.64
C THR A 54 12.46 8.21 6.58
N SER A 55 11.90 7.04 6.28
CA SER A 55 12.42 6.11 5.28
C SER A 55 11.31 5.19 4.77
N VAL A 56 11.39 4.83 3.49
CA VAL A 56 10.46 3.90 2.83
C VAL A 56 11.17 2.57 2.59
N ILE A 57 10.58 1.48 3.09
CA ILE A 57 11.07 0.12 2.83
C ILE A 57 10.48 -0.35 1.50
N LEU A 58 11.35 -0.75 0.56
CA LEU A 58 10.95 -1.30 -0.73
C LEU A 58 11.68 -2.62 -1.00
N GLY A 59 11.01 -3.53 -1.71
CA GLY A 59 11.58 -4.79 -2.17
C GLY A 59 11.82 -4.76 -3.67
N ALA A 60 12.97 -5.26 -4.11
CA ALA A 60 13.29 -5.45 -5.52
C ALA A 60 13.93 -6.83 -5.74
N ARG A 61 13.55 -7.51 -6.83
CA ARG A 61 14.12 -8.82 -7.20
C ARG A 61 15.25 -8.70 -8.22
N THR A 62 15.40 -7.54 -8.85
CA THR A 62 16.44 -7.25 -9.84
C THR A 62 17.04 -5.87 -9.59
N ARG A 63 18.22 -5.62 -10.17
CA ARG A 63 18.91 -4.32 -10.04
C ARG A 63 18.17 -3.22 -10.79
N GLU A 64 17.56 -3.56 -11.91
CA GLU A 64 16.79 -2.66 -12.74
C GLU A 64 15.55 -2.18 -11.99
N GLN A 65 14.84 -3.08 -11.32
CA GLN A 65 13.70 -2.72 -10.46
C GLN A 65 14.12 -1.85 -9.28
N LEU A 66 15.29 -2.13 -8.69
CA LEU A 66 15.83 -1.29 -7.62
C LEU A 66 16.13 0.12 -8.13
N ALA A 67 16.83 0.25 -9.26
CA ALA A 67 17.17 1.53 -9.85
C ALA A 67 15.92 2.34 -10.22
N ASP A 68 14.92 1.68 -10.82
CA ASP A 68 13.61 2.29 -11.14
C ASP A 68 12.93 2.81 -9.86
N ASN A 69 12.76 1.96 -8.85
CA ASN A 69 12.15 2.36 -7.58
C ASN A 69 12.90 3.51 -6.90
N LEU A 70 14.24 3.56 -6.99
CA LEU A 70 15.02 4.66 -6.40
C LEU A 70 14.78 5.99 -7.12
N ALA A 71 14.48 6.00 -8.41
CA ALA A 71 14.14 7.22 -9.15
C ALA A 71 12.87 7.92 -8.62
N SER A 72 12.06 7.22 -7.81
CA SER A 72 10.93 7.82 -7.10
C SER A 72 11.33 8.91 -6.09
N SER A 73 12.57 8.93 -5.60
CA SER A 73 13.03 9.96 -4.65
C SER A 73 13.10 11.36 -5.27
N ASP A 74 13.21 11.43 -6.60
CA ASP A 74 13.31 12.69 -7.35
C ASP A 74 11.91 13.23 -7.75
N LEU A 75 10.84 12.47 -7.48
CA LEU A 75 9.48 12.85 -7.79
C LEU A 75 8.87 13.68 -6.63
N GLU A 76 8.68 14.98 -6.86
CA GLU A 76 7.89 15.83 -5.98
C GLU A 76 6.41 15.84 -6.40
N LEU A 77 5.54 15.31 -5.54
CA LEU A 77 4.10 15.36 -5.75
C LEU A 77 3.55 16.75 -5.43
N SER A 78 2.69 17.29 -6.30
CA SER A 78 2.08 18.59 -6.04
C SER A 78 1.10 18.52 -4.86
N PRO A 79 0.73 19.66 -4.25
CA PRO A 79 -0.31 19.69 -3.22
C PRO A 79 -1.64 19.09 -3.69
N SER A 80 -1.97 19.24 -4.97
CA SER A 80 -3.15 18.64 -5.59
C SER A 80 -3.06 17.11 -5.64
N ASP A 81 -1.91 16.57 -6.03
CA ASP A 81 -1.67 15.13 -6.10
C ASP A 81 -1.72 14.51 -4.70
N LEU A 82 -1.06 15.14 -3.73
CA LEU A 82 -1.09 14.74 -2.33
C LEU A 82 -2.52 14.75 -1.76
N GLY A 83 -3.32 15.76 -2.12
CA GLY A 83 -4.73 15.85 -1.75
C GLY A 83 -5.56 14.71 -2.34
N ARG A 84 -5.48 14.49 -3.66
CA ARG A 84 -6.17 13.39 -4.36
C ARG A 84 -5.85 12.05 -3.72
N LEU A 85 -4.55 11.75 -3.58
CA LEU A 85 -4.07 10.48 -3.01
C LEU A 85 -4.48 10.33 -1.54
N GLY A 86 -4.37 11.40 -0.75
CA GLY A 86 -4.78 11.41 0.65
C GLY A 86 -6.27 11.14 0.85
N GLU A 87 -7.13 11.73 0.01
CA GLU A 87 -8.58 11.55 0.07
C GLU A 87 -8.98 10.10 -0.24
N VAL A 88 -8.51 9.55 -1.37
CA VAL A 88 -8.89 8.18 -1.77
C VAL A 88 -8.31 7.10 -0.86
N SER A 89 -7.16 7.37 -0.25
CA SER A 89 -6.45 6.44 0.65
C SER A 89 -6.72 6.67 2.13
N ALA A 90 -7.58 7.63 2.50
CA ALA A 90 -7.89 7.97 3.88
C ALA A 90 -8.27 6.71 4.71
N PRO A 91 -7.68 6.49 5.90
CA PRO A 91 -7.94 5.31 6.71
C PRO A 91 -9.41 5.19 7.12
N THR A 92 -9.97 3.98 7.02
CA THR A 92 -11.28 3.66 7.56
C THR A 92 -11.12 2.94 8.89
N PHE A 93 -11.58 3.53 9.99
CA PHE A 93 -11.37 3.02 11.34
C PHE A 93 -12.47 2.04 11.80
N SER A 94 -12.88 1.08 10.95
CA SER A 94 -13.93 0.12 11.30
C SER A 94 -13.57 -0.83 12.46
N ASP A 95 -12.27 -0.95 12.78
CA ASP A 95 -11.72 -2.11 13.50
C ASP A 95 -10.84 -1.76 14.72
N TYR A 96 -11.02 -0.60 15.34
CA TYR A 96 -10.31 -0.22 16.58
C TYR A 96 -11.15 -0.49 17.85
N PRO A 97 -10.54 -0.92 18.99
CA PRO A 97 -9.14 -1.37 19.15
C PRO A 97 -8.89 -2.80 18.68
N TYR A 98 -9.95 -3.61 18.53
CA TYR A 98 -9.87 -5.00 18.07
C TYR A 98 -11.06 -5.33 17.17
N GLY A 99 -10.97 -5.01 15.89
CA GLY A 99 -11.95 -5.44 14.90
C GLY A 99 -11.90 -6.93 14.61
N GLY A 100 -12.71 -7.39 13.66
CA GLY A 100 -12.88 -8.82 13.35
C GLY A 100 -11.55 -9.60 13.27
N PRO A 101 -10.54 -9.12 12.51
CA PRO A 101 -9.25 -9.82 12.42
C PRO A 101 -8.41 -9.78 13.70
N GLY A 102 -8.55 -8.74 14.53
CA GLY A 102 -7.89 -8.67 15.84
C GLY A 102 -8.47 -9.68 16.83
N ILE A 103 -9.77 -9.94 16.75
CA ILE A 103 -10.45 -10.99 17.52
C ILE A 103 -9.99 -12.38 17.06
N GLU A 104 -9.94 -12.61 15.74
CA GLU A 104 -9.46 -13.88 15.16
C GLU A 104 -8.03 -14.22 15.62
N GLN A 105 -7.13 -13.24 15.70
CA GLN A 105 -5.77 -13.45 16.19
C GLN A 105 -5.72 -13.91 17.65
N ARG A 106 -6.59 -13.38 18.53
CA ARG A 106 -6.63 -13.76 19.95
C ARG A 106 -7.02 -15.21 20.16
N SER A 107 -7.96 -15.69 19.35
CA SER A 107 -8.44 -17.08 19.42
C SER A 107 -7.62 -18.06 18.56
N ARG A 108 -6.61 -17.57 17.82
CA ARG A 108 -5.83 -18.41 16.92
C ARG A 108 -5.00 -19.42 17.73
N ARG A 109 -5.29 -20.71 17.57
CA ARG A 109 -4.41 -21.77 18.08
C ARG A 109 -3.07 -21.73 17.35
N ILE A 110 -1.98 -21.57 18.09
CA ILE A 110 -0.62 -21.74 17.56
C ILE A 110 -0.34 -23.25 17.56
N GLN A 111 -0.46 -23.91 16.42
CA GLN A 111 0.05 -25.26 16.24
C GLN A 111 1.45 -25.20 15.60
N GLY A 112 2.40 -25.95 16.18
CA GLY A 112 3.77 -26.07 15.67
C GLY A 112 4.79 -25.10 16.29
N GLY A 113 4.78 -24.93 17.61
CA GLY A 113 5.97 -24.44 18.32
C GLY A 113 7.03 -25.54 18.33
N ARG A 114 8.31 -25.19 18.17
CA ARG A 114 9.43 -26.11 18.36
C ARG A 114 9.39 -26.77 19.72
#